data_AF-A0A7C3CZX4-F1
#
_entry.id   AF-A0A7C3CZX4-F1
#
_cell.length_a   1.000
_cell.length_b   1.000
_cell.length_c   1.000
_cell.angle_alpha   90.00
_cell.angle_beta   90.00
_cell.angle_gamma   90.00
#
_symmetry.space_group_name_H-M   'P 1'
#
loop_
_entity.id
_entity.type
_entity.pdbx_description
1 polymer ?
#
loop_
_entity_poly.entity_id
_entity_poly.type
_entity_poly.pdbx_seq_one_letter_code
_entity_poly.pdbx_strand_id
1 'polypeptide(L)'
;MKYVEEFRRHDLAQQLATAIRREVDPDRQYRLMEFCGGHTHAIFRYGVQDLMPANVRFIHGPGCPVCVLPIARIDYAIQLAQQEDVILCTYADLLRVPASGRRSLLKLKAEGADVRMLYSNQDALRIARENPDREVVFFAIGFETTTPPTAVAIKQAQSQGLKNFSVFCNHVLTPAAIQNILESPELREMGAVSIDGFFGPSHVSSIIGSQPYEFFAEEFQKPVVIAGFEPLDVMQSALMLIRQLNEGRHEVENEYTRVVTREGNRKAQRLVAEVMELRRHFEWRGLGRVPYSALQIKPSFAEFDAEQRFDVSVTPASDIKGCECPRILRGVKKPT
;
A
#
# COMPACT_ATOMS: atom_id res chain seq x y z
N MET A 1 -19.94 7.16 11.60
CA MET A 1 -19.75 5.70 11.75
C MET A 1 -20.12 5.34 13.19
N LYS A 2 -21.17 4.54 13.42
CA LYS A 2 -21.83 4.36 14.73
C LYS A 2 -21.03 3.56 15.79
N TYR A 3 -19.77 3.20 15.53
CA TYR A 3 -18.99 2.29 16.38
C TYR A 3 -17.62 2.84 16.85
N VAL A 4 -17.23 4.04 16.43
CA VAL A 4 -15.88 4.60 16.71
C VAL A 4 -15.61 4.74 18.21
N GLU A 5 -16.63 5.10 18.99
CA GLU A 5 -16.51 5.27 20.44
C GLU A 5 -16.27 3.92 21.15
N GLU A 6 -16.95 2.86 20.71
CA GLU A 6 -16.83 1.51 21.28
C GLU A 6 -15.43 0.93 21.05
N PHE A 7 -14.88 1.12 19.85
CA PHE A 7 -13.53 0.64 19.49
C PHE A 7 -12.37 1.52 20.03
N ARG A 8 -12.69 2.53 20.85
CA ARG A 8 -11.71 3.41 21.51
C ARG A 8 -11.88 3.45 23.02
N ARG A 9 -12.67 2.53 23.57
CA ARG A 9 -12.94 2.42 25.01
C ARG A 9 -11.68 2.06 25.79
N HIS A 10 -11.33 2.93 26.74
CA HIS A 10 -10.14 2.76 27.56
C HIS A 10 -10.20 1.51 28.44
N ASP A 11 -11.37 1.20 29.02
CA ASP A 11 -11.57 0.03 29.87
C ASP A 11 -11.35 -1.28 29.10
N LEU A 12 -11.85 -1.37 27.86
CA LEU A 12 -11.61 -2.51 26.97
C LEU A 12 -10.14 -2.60 26.56
N ALA A 13 -9.47 -1.48 26.30
CA ALA A 13 -8.03 -1.46 26.00
C ALA A 13 -7.22 -2.05 27.17
N GLN A 14 -7.54 -1.67 28.42
CA GLN A 14 -6.86 -2.23 29.61
C GLN A 14 -7.13 -3.72 29.79
N GLN A 15 -8.35 -4.17 29.53
CA GLN A 15 -8.68 -5.60 29.55
C GLN A 15 -7.89 -6.39 28.49
N LEU A 16 -7.80 -5.88 27.26
CA LEU A 16 -6.98 -6.48 26.21
C LEU A 16 -5.50 -6.48 26.55
N ALA A 17 -4.96 -5.38 27.07
CA ALA A 17 -3.56 -5.31 27.51
C ALA A 17 -3.27 -6.35 28.60
N THR A 18 -4.21 -6.54 29.53
CA THR A 18 -4.11 -7.56 30.59
C THR A 18 -4.18 -8.97 30.01
N ALA A 19 -5.06 -9.23 29.04
CA ALA A 19 -5.14 -10.51 28.36
C ALA A 19 -3.84 -10.81 27.59
N ILE A 20 -3.32 -9.84 26.83
CA ILE A 20 -2.05 -9.97 26.11
C ILE A 20 -0.92 -10.29 27.09
N ARG A 21 -0.80 -9.58 28.22
CA ARG A 21 0.22 -9.88 29.24
C ARG A 21 0.15 -11.29 29.83
N ARG A 22 -1.04 -11.89 29.87
CA ARG A 22 -1.23 -13.26 30.36
C ARG A 22 -0.89 -14.31 29.31
N GLU A 23 -1.11 -13.99 28.05
CA GLU A 23 -0.89 -14.92 26.93
C GLU A 23 0.56 -14.91 26.45
N VAL A 24 1.31 -13.80 26.60
CA VAL A 24 2.70 -13.78 26.16
C VAL A 24 3.55 -14.77 26.94
N ASP A 25 4.30 -15.59 26.21
CA ASP A 25 5.40 -16.38 26.72
C ASP A 25 6.59 -15.43 26.97
N PRO A 26 7.08 -15.30 28.22
CA PRO A 26 8.17 -14.40 28.56
C PRO A 26 9.50 -14.76 27.88
N ASP A 27 9.68 -16.03 27.49
CA ASP A 27 10.91 -16.52 26.85
C ASP A 27 10.87 -16.35 25.32
N ARG A 28 9.71 -15.92 24.77
CA ARG A 28 9.51 -15.67 23.35
C ARG A 28 9.51 -14.18 23.01
N GLN A 29 10.05 -13.85 21.84
CA GLN A 29 9.85 -12.54 21.20
C GLN A 29 8.76 -12.66 20.14
N TYR A 30 7.82 -11.72 20.12
CA TYR A 30 6.75 -11.63 19.12
C TYR A 30 7.03 -10.46 18.19
N ARG A 31 7.33 -10.76 16.94
CA ARG A 31 7.68 -9.78 15.89
C ARG A 31 6.56 -9.76 14.87
N LEU A 32 5.59 -8.87 15.08
CA LEU A 32 4.35 -8.82 14.33
C LEU A 32 4.43 -7.69 13.30
N MET A 33 4.44 -8.02 12.01
CA MET A 33 4.55 -7.02 10.95
C MET A 33 3.17 -6.53 10.52
N GLU A 34 2.97 -5.22 10.52
CA GLU A 34 1.83 -4.62 9.85
C GLU A 34 2.17 -4.18 8.42
N PHE A 35 1.17 -4.23 7.54
CA PHE A 35 1.29 -3.86 6.13
C PHE A 35 0.26 -2.78 5.78
N CYS A 36 0.03 -1.80 6.65
CA CYS A 36 -0.88 -0.72 6.33
C CYS A 36 -0.55 0.56 7.09
N GLY A 37 -0.38 1.67 6.38
CA GLY A 37 -0.20 2.99 7.01
C GLY A 37 -1.31 3.36 8.00
N GLY A 38 -2.53 2.82 7.85
CA GLY A 38 -3.61 2.97 8.82
C GLY A 38 -3.33 2.26 10.15
N HIS A 39 -2.73 1.06 10.10
CA HIS A 39 -2.27 0.34 11.31
C HIS A 39 -1.09 1.05 11.95
N THR A 40 -0.09 1.47 11.17
CA THR A 40 1.00 2.34 11.67
C THR A 40 0.42 3.56 12.41
N HIS A 41 -0.53 4.26 11.78
CA HIS A 41 -1.15 5.43 12.37
C HIS A 41 -1.86 5.09 13.68
N ALA A 42 -2.66 4.04 13.74
CA ALA A 42 -3.36 3.62 14.95
C ALA A 42 -2.38 3.27 16.08
N ILE A 43 -1.32 2.52 15.78
CA ILE A 43 -0.30 2.11 16.75
C ILE A 43 0.35 3.31 17.42
N PHE A 44 0.78 4.30 16.63
CA PHE A 44 1.45 5.49 17.16
C PHE A 44 0.48 6.52 17.74
N ARG A 45 -0.62 6.81 17.06
CA ARG A 45 -1.56 7.87 17.45
C ARG A 45 -2.23 7.57 18.79
N TYR A 46 -2.51 6.29 19.06
CA TYR A 46 -3.19 5.85 20.28
C TYR A 46 -2.27 5.15 21.29
N GLY A 47 -0.96 5.11 21.04
CA GLY A 47 0.01 4.50 21.98
C GLY A 47 -0.22 3.01 22.20
N VAL A 48 -0.72 2.27 21.20
CA VAL A 48 -0.98 0.83 21.34
C VAL A 48 0.29 0.08 21.74
N GLN A 49 1.43 0.49 21.18
CA GLN A 49 2.75 -0.05 21.53
C GLN A 49 3.09 0.10 23.02
N ASP A 50 2.62 1.15 23.69
CA ASP A 50 2.93 1.43 25.10
C ASP A 50 2.10 0.54 26.04
N LEU A 51 1.03 -0.06 25.53
CA LEU A 51 0.20 -1.04 26.25
C LEU A 51 0.71 -2.48 26.09
N MET A 52 1.60 -2.73 25.14
CA MET A 52 2.15 -4.05 24.88
C MET A 52 3.28 -4.42 25.85
N PRO A 53 3.46 -5.71 26.18
CA PRO A 53 4.67 -6.21 26.83
C PRO A 53 5.93 -5.93 26.00
N ALA A 54 7.09 -5.77 26.66
CA ALA A 54 8.35 -5.40 25.98
C ALA A 54 8.85 -6.43 24.95
N ASN A 55 8.42 -7.69 25.06
CA ASN A 55 8.71 -8.76 24.12
C ASN A 55 7.74 -8.83 22.93
N VAL A 56 6.74 -7.94 22.86
CA VAL A 56 5.84 -7.79 21.71
C VAL A 56 6.24 -6.55 20.92
N ARG A 57 6.62 -6.76 19.66
CA ARG A 57 7.15 -5.71 18.77
C ARG A 57 6.34 -5.64 17.51
N PHE A 58 5.85 -4.44 17.21
CA PHE A 58 5.30 -4.11 15.90
C PHE A 58 6.44 -3.78 14.93
N ILE A 59 6.40 -4.39 13.75
CA ILE A 59 7.29 -4.12 12.62
C ILE A 59 6.47 -3.40 11.56
N HIS A 60 6.97 -2.26 11.08
CA HIS A 60 6.28 -1.45 10.08
C HIS A 60 6.73 -1.88 8.68
N GLY A 61 5.87 -2.61 7.99
CA GLY A 61 6.14 -3.10 6.64
C GLY A 61 5.93 -2.05 5.55
N PRO A 62 6.09 -2.44 4.27
CA PRO A 62 5.91 -1.55 3.12
C PRO A 62 4.43 -1.25 2.79
N GLY A 63 3.62 -0.92 3.79
CA GLY A 63 2.18 -0.67 3.71
C GLY A 63 1.78 0.75 3.27
N CYS A 64 2.69 1.52 2.66
CA CYS A 64 2.40 2.85 2.11
C CYS A 64 2.78 2.92 0.62
N PRO A 65 1.81 3.09 -0.29
CA PRO A 65 2.08 3.06 -1.74
C PRO A 65 2.96 4.22 -2.21
N VAL A 66 2.92 5.35 -1.51
CA VAL A 66 3.80 6.50 -1.75
C VAL A 66 5.24 6.17 -1.39
N CYS A 67 5.46 5.52 -0.24
CA CYS A 67 6.79 5.23 0.27
C CYS A 67 7.52 4.17 -0.56
N VAL A 68 6.78 3.24 -1.15
CA VAL A 68 7.34 2.15 -1.97
C VAL A 68 7.50 2.53 -3.44
N LEU A 69 7.03 3.70 -3.85
CA LEU A 69 7.13 4.16 -5.23
C LEU A 69 8.60 4.48 -5.59
N PRO A 70 9.14 3.92 -6.69
CA PRO A 70 10.49 4.25 -7.14
C PRO A 70 10.64 5.70 -7.56
N ILE A 71 11.82 6.28 -7.26
CA ILE A 71 12.16 7.64 -7.68
C ILE A 71 12.04 7.80 -9.20
N ALA A 72 12.42 6.78 -9.99
CA ALA A 72 12.32 6.80 -11.44
C ALA A 72 10.89 7.04 -11.95
N ARG A 73 9.86 6.57 -11.22
CA ARG A 73 8.46 6.82 -11.58
C ARG A 73 8.05 8.26 -11.29
N ILE A 74 8.59 8.86 -10.23
CA ILE A 74 8.36 10.29 -9.95
C ILE A 74 9.08 11.16 -10.98
N ASP A 75 10.30 10.80 -11.38
CA ASP A 75 11.03 11.49 -12.46
C ASP A 75 10.29 11.40 -13.80
N TYR A 76 9.65 10.26 -14.11
CA TYR A 76 8.77 10.13 -15.25
C TYR A 76 7.60 11.11 -15.17
N ALA A 77 6.91 11.18 -14.03
CA ALA A 77 5.81 12.12 -13.83
C ALA A 77 6.26 13.59 -13.94
N ILE A 78 7.48 13.91 -13.48
CA ILE A 78 8.08 15.24 -13.68
C ILE A 78 8.27 15.52 -15.17
N GLN A 79 8.83 14.58 -15.94
CA GLN A 79 9.01 14.76 -17.38
C GLN A 79 7.68 14.94 -18.12
N LEU A 80 6.63 14.19 -17.74
CA LEU A 80 5.28 14.38 -18.26
C LEU A 80 4.77 15.80 -18.00
N ALA A 81 4.87 16.27 -16.75
CA ALA A 81 4.37 17.58 -16.36
C ALA A 81 5.17 18.77 -16.94
N GLN A 82 6.36 18.52 -17.51
CA GLN A 82 7.16 19.53 -18.20
C GLN A 82 6.72 19.75 -19.66
N GLN A 83 5.88 18.89 -20.21
CA GLN A 83 5.32 19.09 -21.55
C GLN A 83 4.29 20.22 -21.51
N GLU A 84 4.32 21.10 -22.52
CA GLU A 84 3.55 22.36 -22.51
C GLU A 84 2.04 22.16 -22.37
N ASP A 85 1.50 21.07 -22.91
CA ASP A 85 0.06 20.79 -22.97
C ASP A 85 -0.46 19.83 -21.89
N VAL A 86 0.41 19.38 -20.98
CA VAL A 86 0.02 18.41 -19.94
C VAL A 86 -0.52 19.10 -18.69
N ILE A 87 -1.58 18.54 -18.12
CA ILE A 87 -2.05 18.79 -16.76
C ILE A 87 -1.84 17.50 -15.97
N LEU A 88 -0.84 17.49 -15.09
CA LEU A 88 -0.56 16.33 -14.25
C LEU A 88 -1.42 16.38 -12.99
N CYS A 89 -2.26 15.37 -12.83
CA CYS A 89 -3.15 15.22 -11.70
C CYS A 89 -2.64 14.13 -10.76
N THR A 90 -2.57 14.39 -9.45
CA THR A 90 -2.10 13.40 -8.47
C THR A 90 -2.64 13.65 -7.07
N TYR A 91 -2.51 12.67 -6.17
CA TYR A 91 -2.85 12.84 -4.75
C TYR A 91 -1.82 13.71 -4.01
N ALA A 92 -2.25 14.33 -2.91
CA ALA A 92 -1.46 15.34 -2.19
C ALA A 92 -0.13 14.84 -1.65
N ASP A 93 -0.12 13.58 -1.22
CA ASP A 93 1.01 12.89 -0.60
C ASP A 93 2.21 12.77 -1.54
N LEU A 94 1.97 12.58 -2.84
CA LEU A 94 3.03 12.53 -3.85
C LEU A 94 3.70 13.87 -4.15
N LEU A 95 3.02 15.00 -3.90
CA LEU A 95 3.52 16.31 -4.31
C LEU A 95 4.89 16.65 -3.70
N ARG A 96 5.13 16.18 -2.48
CA ARG A 96 6.33 16.50 -1.70
C ARG A 96 7.41 15.41 -1.76
N VAL A 97 7.14 14.28 -2.41
CA VAL A 97 8.10 13.19 -2.45
C VAL A 97 9.32 13.63 -3.27
N PRO A 98 10.54 13.49 -2.72
CA PRO A 98 11.73 13.91 -3.41
C PRO A 98 12.03 12.98 -4.60
N ALA A 99 12.34 13.59 -5.74
CA ALA A 99 12.78 12.94 -6.97
C ALA A 99 14.28 13.17 -7.21
N SER A 100 14.81 12.69 -8.34
CA SER A 100 16.20 12.93 -8.71
C SER A 100 16.51 14.43 -8.81
N GLY A 101 17.76 14.78 -8.48
CA GLY A 101 18.19 16.17 -8.46
C GLY A 101 17.52 17.03 -7.38
N ARG A 102 16.98 16.41 -6.31
CA ARG A 102 16.22 17.09 -5.23
C ARG A 102 14.98 17.85 -5.76
N ARG A 103 14.43 17.42 -6.90
CA ARG A 103 13.17 17.94 -7.45
C ARG A 103 11.97 17.34 -6.72
N SER A 104 10.79 17.88 -6.96
CA SER A 104 9.50 17.30 -6.57
C SER A 104 8.40 17.90 -7.43
N LEU A 105 7.23 17.25 -7.47
CA LEU A 105 6.07 17.77 -8.21
C LEU A 105 5.61 19.13 -7.65
N LEU A 106 5.76 19.37 -6.35
CA LEU A 106 5.47 20.67 -5.74
C LEU A 106 6.43 21.76 -6.21
N LYS A 107 7.73 21.45 -6.37
CA LYS A 107 8.70 22.41 -6.93
C LYS A 107 8.40 22.71 -8.38
N LEU A 108 8.10 21.67 -9.16
CA LEU A 108 7.74 21.81 -10.57
C LEU A 108 6.49 22.68 -10.76
N LYS A 109 5.49 22.53 -9.87
CA LYS A 109 4.33 23.43 -9.81
C LYS A 109 4.72 24.88 -9.56
N ALA A 110 5.66 25.12 -8.64
CA ALA A 110 6.16 26.47 -8.35
C ALA A 110 6.97 27.07 -9.52
N GLU A 111 7.54 26.23 -10.38
CA GLU A 111 8.25 26.60 -11.61
C GLU A 111 7.31 26.84 -12.81
N GLY A 112 5.98 26.65 -12.64
CA GLY A 112 4.98 26.99 -13.64
C GLY A 112 4.28 25.80 -14.32
N ALA A 113 4.67 24.56 -14.02
CA ALA A 113 3.95 23.39 -14.54
C ALA A 113 2.54 23.25 -13.94
N ASP A 114 1.59 22.80 -14.76
CA ASP A 114 0.21 22.58 -14.30
C ASP A 114 0.07 21.23 -13.57
N VAL A 115 0.42 21.24 -12.28
CA VAL A 115 0.23 20.10 -11.38
C VAL A 115 -0.94 20.34 -10.43
N ARG A 116 -1.96 19.47 -10.50
CA ARG A 116 -3.21 19.59 -9.74
C ARG A 116 -3.34 18.47 -8.71
N MET A 117 -3.63 18.86 -7.46
CA MET A 117 -3.96 17.93 -6.39
C MET A 117 -5.38 17.42 -6.56
N LEU A 118 -5.58 16.13 -6.36
CA LEU A 118 -6.90 15.49 -6.36
C LEU A 118 -7.28 15.02 -4.96
N TYR A 119 -8.59 15.02 -4.68
CA TYR A 119 -9.17 14.27 -3.57
C TYR A 119 -9.71 12.92 -4.04
N SER A 120 -10.13 12.84 -5.31
CA SER A 120 -10.63 11.63 -5.93
C SER A 120 -10.18 11.53 -7.39
N ASN A 121 -10.18 10.32 -7.94
CA ASN A 121 -9.95 10.11 -9.36
C ASN A 121 -11.03 10.75 -10.27
N GLN A 122 -12.24 11.01 -9.74
CA GLN A 122 -13.30 11.71 -10.46
C GLN A 122 -12.94 13.17 -10.74
N ASP A 123 -12.10 13.78 -9.89
CA ASP A 123 -11.58 15.13 -10.12
C ASP A 123 -10.73 15.19 -11.39
N ALA A 124 -9.93 14.15 -11.68
CA ALA A 124 -9.14 14.09 -12.92
C ALA A 124 -10.03 14.00 -14.17
N LEU A 125 -11.10 13.20 -14.13
CA LEU A 125 -12.08 13.15 -15.23
C LEU A 125 -12.78 14.49 -15.42
N ARG A 126 -13.13 15.18 -14.34
CA ARG A 126 -13.73 16.51 -14.40
C ARG A 126 -12.76 17.51 -15.05
N ILE A 127 -11.50 17.51 -14.62
CA ILE A 127 -10.44 18.36 -15.19
C ILE A 127 -10.27 18.07 -16.69
N ALA A 128 -10.28 16.80 -17.12
CA ALA A 128 -10.22 16.42 -18.53
C ALA A 128 -11.41 16.97 -19.35
N ARG A 129 -12.64 16.94 -18.81
CA ARG A 129 -13.81 17.55 -19.47
C ARG A 129 -13.71 19.08 -19.57
N GLU A 130 -13.17 19.71 -18.54
CA GLU A 130 -13.03 21.18 -18.47
C GLU A 130 -11.87 21.72 -19.33
N ASN A 131 -10.96 20.85 -19.82
CA ASN A 131 -9.76 21.24 -20.56
C ASN A 131 -9.58 20.34 -21.80
N PRO A 132 -10.50 20.39 -22.79
CA PRO A 132 -10.51 19.46 -23.94
C PRO A 132 -9.27 19.58 -24.83
N ASP A 133 -8.62 20.74 -24.86
CA ASP A 133 -7.42 21.02 -25.67
C ASP A 133 -6.11 20.70 -24.94
N ARG A 134 -6.19 20.07 -23.75
CA ARG A 134 -5.04 19.74 -22.90
C ARG A 134 -5.02 18.26 -22.56
N GLU A 135 -3.82 17.71 -22.46
CA GLU A 135 -3.59 16.32 -22.05
C GLU A 135 -3.65 16.20 -20.52
N VAL A 136 -4.65 15.49 -20.00
CA VAL A 136 -4.83 15.30 -18.56
C VAL A 136 -4.34 13.92 -18.15
N VAL A 137 -3.22 13.89 -17.43
CA VAL A 137 -2.58 12.66 -16.98
C VAL A 137 -2.80 12.46 -15.49
N PHE A 138 -3.50 11.40 -15.11
CA PHE A 138 -3.64 11.00 -13.72
C PHE A 138 -2.50 10.09 -13.28
N PHE A 139 -1.60 10.59 -12.42
CA PHE A 139 -0.57 9.81 -11.76
C PHE A 139 -1.19 8.96 -10.65
N ALA A 140 -1.65 7.77 -11.06
CA ALA A 140 -2.39 6.85 -10.21
C ALA A 140 -1.46 5.93 -9.43
N ILE A 141 -1.49 6.05 -8.10
CA ILE A 141 -0.80 5.15 -7.17
C ILE A 141 -1.79 4.42 -6.26
N GLY A 142 -1.29 3.37 -5.64
CA GLY A 142 -1.93 2.73 -4.50
C GLY A 142 -2.02 1.23 -4.62
N PHE A 143 -2.46 0.63 -3.52
CA PHE A 143 -2.70 -0.81 -3.43
C PHE A 143 -4.07 -1.17 -4.01
N GLU A 144 -4.52 -2.39 -3.75
CA GLU A 144 -5.76 -2.95 -4.26
C GLU A 144 -7.01 -2.14 -3.89
N THR A 145 -6.93 -1.26 -2.90
CA THR A 145 -8.02 -0.33 -2.53
C THR A 145 -8.25 0.79 -3.54
N THR A 146 -7.20 1.26 -4.21
CA THR A 146 -7.29 2.39 -5.15
C THR A 146 -7.33 1.95 -6.61
N THR A 147 -6.96 0.70 -6.90
CA THR A 147 -7.00 0.13 -8.25
C THR A 147 -8.41 0.09 -8.86
N PRO A 148 -9.47 -0.39 -8.17
CA PRO A 148 -10.81 -0.46 -8.75
C PRO A 148 -11.38 0.91 -9.12
N PRO A 149 -11.28 1.96 -8.27
CA PRO A 149 -11.63 3.32 -8.70
C PRO A 149 -10.90 3.73 -9.99
N THR A 150 -9.59 3.52 -10.11
CA THR A 150 -8.86 3.87 -11.35
C THR A 150 -9.41 3.12 -12.57
N ALA A 151 -9.72 1.83 -12.44
CA ALA A 151 -10.38 1.07 -13.50
C ALA A 151 -11.77 1.63 -13.86
N VAL A 152 -12.57 2.08 -12.88
CA VAL A 152 -13.82 2.80 -13.13
C VAL A 152 -13.56 4.06 -13.95
N ALA A 153 -12.55 4.85 -13.59
CA ALA A 153 -12.25 6.11 -14.28
C ALA A 153 -11.88 5.88 -15.74
N ILE A 154 -11.09 4.85 -16.05
CA ILE A 154 -10.74 4.46 -17.43
C ILE A 154 -12.00 4.08 -18.21
N LYS A 155 -12.87 3.22 -17.67
CA LYS A 155 -14.13 2.85 -18.36
C LYS A 155 -15.06 4.04 -18.56
N GLN A 156 -15.12 4.96 -17.60
CA GLN A 156 -15.91 6.19 -17.74
C GLN A 156 -15.35 7.08 -18.85
N ALA A 157 -14.04 7.31 -18.89
CA ALA A 157 -13.38 8.06 -19.96
C ALA A 157 -13.67 7.43 -21.33
N GLN A 158 -13.57 6.11 -21.45
CA GLN A 158 -13.91 5.37 -22.67
C GLN A 158 -15.37 5.56 -23.08
N SER A 159 -16.32 5.38 -22.16
CA SER A 159 -17.75 5.53 -22.46
C SER A 159 -18.13 6.95 -22.88
N GLN A 160 -17.34 7.94 -22.48
CA GLN A 160 -17.56 9.36 -22.78
C GLN A 160 -16.73 9.83 -23.99
N GLY A 161 -15.89 8.96 -24.57
CA GLY A 161 -14.97 9.35 -25.64
C GLY A 161 -13.95 10.42 -25.20
N LEU A 162 -13.55 10.43 -23.92
CA LEU A 162 -12.67 11.44 -23.34
C LEU A 162 -11.21 11.17 -23.70
N LYS A 163 -10.84 11.48 -24.94
CA LYS A 163 -9.54 11.14 -25.54
C LYS A 163 -8.35 11.84 -24.91
N ASN A 164 -8.55 12.94 -24.20
CA ASN A 164 -7.49 13.70 -23.55
C ASN A 164 -7.19 13.24 -22.12
N PHE A 165 -7.84 12.18 -21.64
CA PHE A 165 -7.56 11.59 -20.33
C PHE A 165 -6.67 10.36 -20.47
N SER A 166 -5.62 10.29 -19.64
CA SER A 166 -4.79 9.10 -19.50
C SER A 166 -4.36 8.87 -18.06
N VAL A 167 -3.92 7.65 -17.77
CA VAL A 167 -3.51 7.20 -16.45
C VAL A 167 -2.06 6.73 -16.52
N PHE A 168 -1.22 7.29 -15.67
CA PHE A 168 0.11 6.77 -15.41
C PHE A 168 0.03 5.74 -14.28
N CYS A 169 -0.13 4.47 -14.65
CA CYS A 169 -0.52 3.38 -13.74
C CYS A 169 0.65 2.87 -12.88
N ASN A 170 0.57 3.12 -11.58
CA ASN A 170 1.54 2.72 -10.56
C ASN A 170 0.86 1.96 -9.42
N HIS A 171 -0.15 1.15 -9.74
CA HIS A 171 -0.82 0.30 -8.77
C HIS A 171 0.03 -0.92 -8.42
N VAL A 172 0.15 -1.20 -7.14
CA VAL A 172 1.01 -2.23 -6.56
C VAL A 172 0.19 -3.24 -5.75
N LEU A 173 0.74 -4.43 -5.51
CA LEU A 173 0.02 -5.56 -4.91
C LEU A 173 0.65 -5.98 -3.58
N THR A 174 -0.20 -6.10 -2.57
CA THR A 174 0.21 -6.36 -1.19
C THR A 174 0.70 -7.82 -1.00
N PRO A 175 -0.03 -8.87 -1.45
CA PRO A 175 0.44 -10.25 -1.30
C PRO A 175 1.80 -10.50 -1.94
N ALA A 176 2.07 -9.91 -3.12
CA ALA A 176 3.35 -10.06 -3.81
C ALA A 176 4.51 -9.45 -3.01
N ALA A 177 4.29 -8.33 -2.32
CA ALA A 177 5.30 -7.73 -1.47
C ALA A 177 5.54 -8.55 -0.19
N ILE A 178 4.50 -9.10 0.44
CA ILE A 178 4.63 -10.01 1.57
C ILE A 178 5.41 -11.26 1.16
N GLN A 179 5.07 -11.86 0.03
CA GLN A 179 5.78 -13.02 -0.53
C GLN A 179 7.26 -12.71 -0.74
N ASN A 180 7.59 -11.56 -1.32
CA ASN A 180 8.98 -11.16 -1.52
C ASN A 180 9.77 -11.00 -0.22
N ILE A 181 9.15 -10.46 0.83
CA ILE A 181 9.75 -10.36 2.17
C ILE A 181 10.04 -11.76 2.72
N LEU A 182 9.11 -12.71 2.54
CA LEU A 182 9.25 -14.08 3.03
C LEU A 182 10.27 -14.92 2.25
N GLU A 183 10.42 -14.67 0.95
CA GLU A 183 11.33 -15.38 0.05
C GLU A 183 12.76 -14.82 0.06
N SER A 184 12.94 -13.55 0.44
CA SER A 184 14.25 -12.86 0.37
C SER A 184 15.33 -13.59 1.18
N PRO A 185 16.39 -14.12 0.53
CA PRO A 185 17.49 -14.79 1.20
C PRO A 185 18.26 -13.85 2.13
N GLU A 186 18.38 -12.56 1.79
CA GLU A 186 19.06 -11.55 2.60
C GLU A 186 18.41 -11.36 3.99
N LEU A 187 17.07 -11.47 4.06
CA LEU A 187 16.33 -11.44 5.32
C LEU A 187 16.52 -12.73 6.14
N ARG A 188 16.78 -13.86 5.47
CA ARG A 188 17.05 -15.17 6.10
C ARG A 188 18.51 -15.32 6.55
N GLU A 189 19.48 -14.83 5.77
CA GLU A 189 20.92 -14.98 6.02
C GLU A 189 21.49 -13.94 7.00
N MET A 190 20.92 -12.73 7.07
CA MET A 190 21.43 -11.69 7.96
C MET A 190 20.82 -11.71 9.38
N GLY A 191 19.89 -12.62 9.69
CA GLY A 191 19.15 -12.60 10.97
C GLY A 191 18.43 -11.26 11.24
N ALA A 192 18.26 -10.43 10.20
CA ALA A 192 18.06 -9.00 10.35
C ALA A 192 16.61 -8.61 10.64
N VAL A 193 15.64 -9.41 10.21
CA VAL A 193 14.23 -9.29 10.62
C VAL A 193 13.59 -10.66 10.59
N SER A 194 13.53 -11.31 11.75
CA SER A 194 12.63 -12.44 11.90
C SER A 194 11.20 -11.87 12.01
N ILE A 195 10.26 -12.36 11.22
CA ILE A 195 8.84 -12.01 11.32
C ILE A 195 8.08 -13.25 11.80
N ASP A 196 7.27 -13.09 12.84
CA ASP A 196 6.49 -14.21 13.40
C ASP A 196 5.09 -14.28 12.82
N GLY A 197 4.45 -13.14 12.55
CA GLY A 197 3.11 -13.09 11.95
C GLY A 197 2.80 -11.71 11.37
N PHE A 198 1.69 -11.62 10.65
CA PHE A 198 1.31 -10.41 9.93
C PHE A 198 -0.06 -9.89 10.35
N PHE A 199 -0.19 -8.57 10.43
CA PHE A 199 -1.48 -7.90 10.34
C PHE A 199 -1.85 -7.77 8.86
N GLY A 200 -2.88 -8.50 8.45
CA GLY A 200 -3.47 -8.38 7.13
C GLY A 200 -4.10 -6.99 6.94
N PRO A 201 -3.80 -6.27 5.85
CA PRO A 201 -4.27 -4.90 5.64
C PRO A 201 -5.79 -4.88 5.42
N SER A 202 -6.53 -4.15 6.24
CA SER A 202 -7.99 -4.26 6.32
C SER A 202 -8.71 -3.84 5.03
N HIS A 203 -8.46 -2.63 4.54
CA HIS A 203 -9.14 -2.16 3.32
C HIS A 203 -8.68 -2.91 2.07
N VAL A 204 -7.41 -3.31 1.99
CA VAL A 204 -6.93 -4.16 0.89
C VAL A 204 -7.68 -5.49 0.92
N SER A 205 -7.79 -6.12 2.10
CA SER A 205 -8.55 -7.36 2.30
C SER A 205 -10.04 -7.20 1.99
N SER A 206 -10.62 -6.00 2.12
CA SER A 206 -12.01 -5.77 1.68
C SER A 206 -12.18 -5.92 0.16
N ILE A 207 -11.10 -5.72 -0.60
CA ILE A 207 -11.08 -5.90 -2.06
C ILE A 207 -10.70 -7.32 -2.41
N ILE A 208 -9.58 -7.85 -1.90
CA ILE A 208 -9.04 -9.14 -2.34
C ILE A 208 -9.50 -10.34 -1.50
N GLY A 209 -10.12 -10.09 -0.35
CA GLY A 209 -10.53 -11.10 0.60
C GLY A 209 -9.40 -11.58 1.51
N SER A 210 -9.70 -12.57 2.35
CA SER A 210 -8.69 -13.22 3.18
C SER A 210 -7.92 -14.32 2.45
N GLN A 211 -8.53 -14.91 1.42
CA GLN A 211 -7.98 -16.06 0.70
C GLN A 211 -6.56 -15.88 0.19
N PRO A 212 -6.15 -14.73 -0.38
CA PRO A 212 -4.78 -14.57 -0.89
C PRO A 212 -3.68 -14.68 0.17
N TYR A 213 -4.03 -14.55 1.46
CA TYR A 213 -3.08 -14.67 2.57
C TYR A 213 -2.89 -16.12 3.04
N GLU A 214 -3.77 -17.05 2.64
CA GLU A 214 -3.75 -18.46 3.11
C GLU A 214 -2.44 -19.15 2.73
N PHE A 215 -1.90 -18.83 1.55
CA PHE A 215 -0.59 -19.29 1.09
C PHE A 215 0.55 -18.98 2.06
N PHE A 216 0.51 -17.85 2.78
CA PHE A 216 1.56 -17.49 3.74
C PHE A 216 1.50 -18.34 5.01
N ALA A 217 0.29 -18.69 5.43
CA ALA A 217 0.06 -19.55 6.56
C ALA A 217 0.46 -21.00 6.23
N GLU A 218 0.08 -21.50 5.05
CA GLU A 218 0.33 -22.86 4.59
C GLU A 218 1.80 -23.12 4.26
N GLU A 219 2.42 -22.28 3.41
CA GLU A 219 3.76 -22.55 2.89
C GLU A 219 4.89 -22.00 3.76
N PHE A 220 4.67 -20.84 4.40
CA PHE A 220 5.72 -20.17 5.18
C PHE A 220 5.52 -20.30 6.69
N GLN A 221 4.43 -20.94 7.14
CA GLN A 221 4.08 -21.06 8.55
C GLN A 221 4.01 -19.68 9.24
N LYS A 222 3.44 -18.70 8.54
CA LYS A 222 3.26 -17.33 9.04
C LYS A 222 1.77 -17.03 9.19
N PRO A 223 1.24 -16.98 10.43
CA PRO A 223 -0.15 -16.62 10.63
C PRO A 223 -0.39 -15.18 10.21
N VAL A 224 -1.60 -14.94 9.70
CA VAL A 224 -2.06 -13.62 9.29
C VAL A 224 -3.38 -13.33 9.98
N VAL A 225 -3.48 -12.19 10.65
CA VAL A 225 -4.75 -11.72 11.20
C VAL A 225 -5.16 -10.44 10.49
N ILE A 226 -6.28 -10.48 9.78
CA ILE A 226 -6.82 -9.30 9.10
C ILE A 226 -7.45 -8.40 10.16
N ALA A 227 -6.81 -7.27 10.41
CA ALA A 227 -7.12 -6.38 11.53
C ALA A 227 -7.80 -5.12 11.04
N GLY A 228 -8.81 -4.60 11.75
CA GLY A 228 -9.33 -3.25 11.53
C GLY A 228 -8.31 -2.13 11.85
N PHE A 229 -8.75 -0.87 11.84
CA PHE A 229 -7.88 0.31 12.00
C PHE A 229 -8.03 1.04 13.33
N GLU A 230 -8.98 0.63 14.16
CA GLU A 230 -9.14 1.21 15.48
C GLU A 230 -8.16 0.56 16.47
N PRO A 231 -7.77 1.24 17.55
CA PRO A 231 -6.75 0.71 18.47
C PRO A 231 -7.14 -0.65 19.08
N LEU A 232 -8.43 -0.86 19.39
CA LEU A 232 -8.90 -2.15 19.90
C LEU A 232 -8.84 -3.25 18.83
N ASP A 233 -9.06 -2.94 17.55
CA ASP A 233 -8.91 -3.91 16.46
C ASP A 233 -7.46 -4.43 16.39
N VAL A 234 -6.49 -3.50 16.50
CA VAL A 234 -5.05 -3.81 16.47
C VAL A 234 -4.65 -4.64 17.70
N MET A 235 -5.12 -4.27 18.89
CA MET A 235 -4.84 -5.01 20.11
C MET A 235 -5.44 -6.42 20.09
N GLN A 236 -6.69 -6.56 19.64
CA GLN A 236 -7.35 -7.86 19.52
C GLN A 236 -6.64 -8.74 18.50
N SER A 237 -6.23 -8.17 17.37
CA SER A 237 -5.47 -8.90 16.34
C SER A 237 -4.07 -9.31 16.83
N ALA A 238 -3.42 -8.49 17.65
CA ALA A 238 -2.16 -8.86 18.30
C ALA A 238 -2.36 -10.06 19.25
N LEU A 239 -3.42 -10.03 20.06
CA LEU A 239 -3.78 -11.14 20.96
C LEU A 239 -4.04 -12.44 20.18
N MET A 240 -4.76 -12.36 19.06
CA MET A 240 -5.03 -13.50 18.17
C MET A 240 -3.74 -14.09 17.58
N LEU A 241 -2.84 -13.24 17.07
CA LEU A 241 -1.53 -13.66 16.58
C LEU A 241 -0.70 -14.32 17.68
N ILE A 242 -0.65 -13.74 18.88
CA ILE A 242 0.11 -14.29 20.02
C ILE A 242 -0.37 -15.69 20.38
N ARG A 243 -1.70 -15.90 20.45
CA ARG A 243 -2.28 -17.22 20.72
C ARG A 243 -1.93 -18.25 19.66
N GLN A 244 -2.12 -17.91 18.39
CA GLN A 244 -1.74 -18.80 17.29
C GLN A 244 -0.25 -19.18 17.38
N LEU A 245 0.61 -18.20 17.62
CA LEU A 245 2.05 -18.43 17.73
C LEU A 245 2.39 -19.37 18.90
N ASN A 246 1.77 -19.19 20.07
CA ASN A 246 1.97 -20.06 21.23
C ASN A 246 1.47 -21.49 21.00
N GLU A 247 0.34 -21.63 20.31
CA GLU A 247 -0.28 -22.91 19.98
C GLU A 247 0.41 -23.62 18.81
N GLY A 248 1.34 -22.95 18.12
CA GLY A 248 1.94 -23.47 16.89
C GLY A 248 0.96 -23.52 15.72
N ARG A 249 -0.14 -22.75 15.77
CA ARG A 249 -1.10 -22.60 14.66
C ARG A 249 -0.61 -21.55 13.67
N HIS A 250 -0.87 -21.84 12.39
CA HIS A 250 -0.56 -20.95 11.28
C HIS A 250 -1.79 -20.87 10.40
N GLU A 251 -2.69 -19.93 10.71
CA GLU A 251 -3.95 -19.74 10.01
C GLU A 251 -4.14 -18.28 9.61
N VAL A 252 -5.06 -18.06 8.66
CA VAL A 252 -5.58 -16.72 8.38
C VAL A 252 -6.85 -16.52 9.19
N GLU A 253 -6.78 -15.69 10.22
CA GLU A 253 -7.96 -15.29 10.98
C GLU A 253 -8.41 -13.88 10.56
N ASN A 254 -9.71 -13.62 10.69
CA ASN A 254 -10.31 -12.34 10.31
C ASN A 254 -10.90 -11.67 11.54
N GLU A 255 -10.19 -10.69 12.10
CA GLU A 255 -10.72 -9.83 13.16
C GLU A 255 -11.72 -8.82 12.57
N TYR A 256 -11.44 -8.33 11.36
CA TYR A 256 -12.25 -7.34 10.65
C TYR A 256 -13.50 -7.91 9.93
N THR A 257 -14.19 -8.85 10.58
CA THR A 257 -15.38 -9.58 10.06
C THR A 257 -16.52 -8.67 9.60
N ARG A 258 -16.61 -7.47 10.18
CA ARG A 258 -17.62 -6.45 9.82
C ARG A 258 -17.48 -5.91 8.39
N VAL A 259 -16.36 -6.14 7.72
CA VAL A 259 -16.09 -5.65 6.35
C VAL A 259 -15.54 -6.74 5.44
N VAL A 260 -14.65 -7.60 5.95
CA VAL A 260 -13.88 -8.53 5.11
C VAL A 260 -14.57 -9.88 5.03
N THR A 261 -14.71 -10.40 3.82
CA THR A 261 -15.10 -11.77 3.53
C THR A 261 -13.91 -12.54 2.97
N ARG A 262 -14.01 -13.87 2.91
CA ARG A 262 -12.93 -14.71 2.37
C ARG A 262 -12.57 -14.36 0.92
N GLU A 263 -13.58 -14.08 0.10
CA GLU A 263 -13.44 -13.83 -1.34
C GLU A 263 -13.25 -12.35 -1.69
N GLY A 264 -13.49 -11.45 -0.73
CA GLY A 264 -13.46 -10.01 -0.95
C GLY A 264 -14.53 -9.52 -1.91
N ASN A 265 -14.23 -8.42 -2.60
CA ASN A 265 -15.14 -7.79 -3.54
C ASN A 265 -14.92 -8.32 -4.96
N ARG A 266 -15.58 -9.43 -5.30
CA ARG A 266 -15.52 -10.04 -6.65
C ARG A 266 -15.89 -9.07 -7.78
N LYS A 267 -16.76 -8.08 -7.55
CA LYS A 267 -17.12 -7.08 -8.57
C LYS A 267 -15.94 -6.15 -8.87
N ALA A 268 -15.27 -5.67 -7.83
CA ALA A 268 -14.08 -4.83 -7.96
C ALA A 268 -12.92 -5.60 -8.61
N GLN A 269 -12.68 -6.85 -8.20
CA GLN A 269 -11.65 -7.71 -8.79
C GLN A 269 -11.89 -7.94 -10.29
N ARG A 270 -13.12 -8.27 -10.70
CA ARG A 270 -13.46 -8.43 -12.12
C ARG A 270 -13.24 -7.16 -12.94
N LEU A 271 -13.61 -6.01 -12.38
CA LEU A 271 -13.40 -4.73 -13.04
C LEU A 271 -11.90 -4.44 -13.24
N VAL A 272 -11.07 -4.66 -12.22
CA VAL A 272 -9.63 -4.52 -12.34
C VAL A 272 -9.08 -5.47 -13.39
N ALA A 273 -9.49 -6.74 -13.36
CA ALA A 273 -9.06 -7.75 -14.33
C ALA A 273 -9.53 -7.46 -15.77
N GLU A 274 -10.60 -6.68 -15.96
CA GLU A 274 -11.04 -6.23 -17.28
C GLU A 274 -10.08 -5.19 -17.87
N VAL A 275 -9.64 -4.23 -17.05
CA VAL A 275 -8.91 -3.03 -17.50
C VAL A 275 -7.38 -3.17 -17.37
N MET A 276 -6.92 -3.95 -16.40
CA MET A 276 -5.52 -4.04 -16.00
C MET A 276 -5.04 -5.49 -15.95
N GLU A 277 -3.72 -5.66 -16.01
CA GLU A 277 -3.04 -6.95 -15.92
C GLU A 277 -1.74 -6.83 -15.12
N LEU A 278 -1.18 -7.97 -14.70
CA LEU A 278 0.06 -8.01 -13.94
C LEU A 278 1.25 -7.55 -14.80
N ARG A 279 2.06 -6.65 -14.25
CA ARG A 279 3.41 -6.39 -14.76
C ARG A 279 4.31 -7.56 -14.40
N ARG A 280 5.16 -7.99 -15.34
CA ARG A 280 6.15 -9.06 -15.07
C ARG A 280 7.06 -8.75 -13.89
N HIS A 281 7.49 -7.50 -13.78
CA HIS A 281 8.26 -7.00 -12.64
C HIS A 281 7.92 -5.54 -12.38
N PHE A 282 8.07 -5.10 -11.14
CA PHE A 282 8.01 -3.70 -10.77
C PHE A 282 9.07 -3.43 -9.70
N GLU A 283 9.71 -2.27 -9.79
CA GLU A 283 10.63 -1.85 -8.74
C GLU A 283 9.84 -1.33 -7.56
N TRP A 284 10.22 -1.74 -6.36
CA TRP A 284 9.70 -1.24 -5.10
C TRP A 284 10.85 -0.58 -4.38
N ARG A 285 10.65 0.67 -3.99
CA ARG A 285 11.60 1.34 -3.11
C ARG A 285 11.73 0.53 -1.83
N GLY A 286 12.96 0.14 -1.51
CA GLY A 286 13.23 -0.71 -0.37
C GLY A 286 13.14 -2.21 -0.63
N LEU A 287 12.43 -2.72 -1.64
CA LEU A 287 12.40 -4.18 -1.93
C LEU A 287 13.13 -4.56 -3.23
N GLY A 288 13.51 -3.59 -4.06
CA GLY A 288 14.13 -3.85 -5.35
C GLY A 288 13.10 -4.32 -6.39
N ARG A 289 13.53 -5.11 -7.37
CA ARG A 289 12.61 -5.62 -8.42
C ARG A 289 11.82 -6.80 -7.89
N VAL A 290 10.51 -6.63 -7.75
CA VAL A 290 9.59 -7.65 -7.26
C VAL A 290 8.73 -8.17 -8.42
N PRO A 291 8.74 -9.48 -8.71
CA PRO A 291 7.96 -10.06 -9.79
C PRO A 291 6.46 -9.96 -9.50
N TYR A 292 5.65 -9.75 -10.54
CA TYR A 292 4.17 -9.77 -10.48
C TYR A 292 3.55 -8.95 -9.34
N SER A 293 4.19 -7.83 -8.99
CA SER A 293 3.85 -7.02 -7.81
C SER A 293 3.15 -5.70 -8.14
N ALA A 294 2.85 -5.46 -9.41
CA ALA A 294 2.18 -4.26 -9.87
C ALA A 294 1.29 -4.54 -11.07
N LEU A 295 0.44 -3.57 -11.38
CA LEU A 295 -0.49 -3.63 -12.50
C LEU A 295 -0.10 -2.63 -13.60
N GLN A 296 -0.41 -3.01 -14.83
CA GLN A 296 -0.40 -2.14 -16.01
C GLN A 296 -1.76 -2.15 -16.68
N ILE A 297 -2.02 -1.12 -17.47
CA ILE A 297 -3.25 -1.04 -18.27
C ILE A 297 -3.10 -2.04 -19.43
N LYS A 298 -4.17 -2.78 -19.73
CA LYS A 298 -4.16 -3.76 -20.81
C LYS A 298 -4.04 -3.09 -22.17
N PRO A 299 -3.49 -3.79 -23.18
CA PRO A 299 -3.41 -3.28 -24.55
C PRO A 299 -4.76 -2.82 -25.14
N SER A 300 -5.87 -3.45 -24.75
CA SER A 300 -7.22 -3.05 -25.18
C SER A 300 -7.68 -1.69 -24.64
N PHE A 301 -6.96 -1.12 -23.67
CA PHE A 301 -7.18 0.20 -23.09
C PHE A 301 -5.95 1.10 -23.28
N ALA A 302 -5.07 0.81 -24.25
CA ALA A 302 -3.82 1.53 -24.48
C ALA A 302 -4.02 3.03 -24.73
N GLU A 303 -5.16 3.44 -25.28
CA GLU A 303 -5.53 4.86 -25.44
C GLU A 303 -5.62 5.62 -24.11
N PHE A 304 -5.73 4.94 -22.97
CA PHE A 304 -5.76 5.53 -21.63
C PHE A 304 -4.46 5.30 -20.86
N ASP A 305 -3.45 4.65 -21.44
CA ASP A 305 -2.16 4.40 -20.79
C ASP A 305 -1.18 5.53 -21.13
N ALA A 306 -0.80 6.31 -20.12
CA ALA A 306 0.17 7.38 -20.30
C ALA A 306 1.54 6.83 -20.75
N GLU A 307 1.92 5.61 -20.37
CA GLU A 307 3.20 5.01 -20.80
C GLU A 307 3.21 4.64 -22.28
N GLN A 308 2.04 4.47 -22.90
CA GLN A 308 1.92 4.21 -24.34
C GLN A 308 1.74 5.50 -25.15
N ARG A 309 1.14 6.53 -24.55
CA ARG A 309 0.85 7.81 -25.22
C ARG A 309 2.02 8.78 -25.24
N PHE A 310 2.86 8.75 -24.22
CA PHE A 310 3.93 9.70 -24.04
C PHE A 310 5.29 9.01 -24.14
N ASP A 311 6.13 9.49 -25.06
CA ASP A 311 7.51 9.04 -25.18
C ASP A 311 8.38 9.75 -24.13
N VAL A 312 8.45 9.16 -22.94
CA VAL A 312 9.25 9.66 -21.82
C VAL A 312 10.32 8.65 -21.49
N SER A 313 11.58 9.09 -21.53
CA SER A 313 12.73 8.26 -21.21
C SER A 313 12.79 7.95 -19.70
N VAL A 314 12.81 6.66 -19.36
CA VAL A 314 13.01 6.21 -17.98
C VAL A 314 14.50 6.15 -17.68
N THR A 315 15.02 7.18 -17.04
CA THR A 315 16.38 7.12 -16.49
C THR A 315 16.36 6.33 -15.20
N PRO A 316 17.20 5.28 -15.04
CA PRO A 316 17.37 4.62 -13.76
C PRO A 316 17.76 5.64 -12.69
N ALA A 317 17.02 5.66 -11.59
CA ALA A 317 17.29 6.56 -10.47
C ALA A 317 17.60 5.73 -9.23
N SER A 318 18.70 6.06 -8.56
CA SER A 318 19.04 5.46 -7.28
C SER A 318 18.39 6.22 -6.12
N ASP A 319 18.22 5.52 -5.01
CA ASP A 319 17.75 6.12 -3.78
C ASP A 319 18.69 7.24 -3.29
N ILE A 320 18.12 8.20 -2.56
CA ILE A 320 18.90 9.32 -2.01
C ILE A 320 19.99 8.77 -1.07
N LYS A 321 21.24 9.15 -1.31
CA LYS A 321 22.39 8.74 -0.50
C LYS A 321 22.12 9.02 1.00
N GLY A 322 22.26 7.99 1.84
CA GLY A 322 22.03 8.07 3.29
C GLY A 322 20.57 7.90 3.71
N CYS A 323 19.64 7.63 2.79
CA CYS A 323 18.25 7.33 3.13
C CYS A 323 18.13 5.96 3.80
N GLU A 324 17.53 5.93 4.99
CA GLU A 324 17.27 4.70 5.75
C GLU A 324 15.87 4.13 5.51
N CYS A 325 15.03 4.80 4.70
CA CYS A 325 13.68 4.34 4.36
C CYS A 325 13.67 2.90 3.82
N PRO A 326 14.59 2.47 2.94
CA PRO A 326 14.68 1.07 2.51
C PRO A 326 14.77 0.07 3.67
N ARG A 327 15.58 0.39 4.69
CA ARG A 327 15.77 -0.47 5.87
C ARG A 327 14.56 -0.42 6.79
N ILE A 328 13.90 0.73 6.90
CA ILE A 328 12.65 0.88 7.65
C ILE A 328 11.53 0.06 7.00
N LEU A 329 11.37 0.16 5.67
CA LEU A 329 10.33 -0.57 4.92
C LEU A 329 10.50 -2.09 4.98
N ARG A 330 11.73 -2.58 5.18
CA ARG A 330 12.01 -4.01 5.42
C ARG A 330 11.83 -4.42 6.88
N GLY A 331 11.59 -3.49 7.80
CA GLY A 331 11.54 -3.74 9.24
C GLY A 331 12.91 -3.88 9.92
N VAL A 332 14.01 -3.63 9.19
CA VAL A 332 15.41 -3.77 9.67
C VAL A 332 15.79 -2.64 10.63
N LYS A 333 15.15 -1.48 10.50
CA LYS A 333 15.42 -0.28 11.31
C LYS A 333 14.11 0.41 11.70
N LYS A 334 14.10 1.09 12.84
CA LYS A 334 12.99 1.96 13.26
C LYS A 334 13.30 3.42 12.91
N PRO A 335 12.28 4.24 12.59
CA PRO A 335 12.41 5.69 12.68
C PRO A 335 12.77 6.06 14.13
N THR A 336 13.85 6.82 14.32
CA THR A 336 14.30 7.32 15.64
C THR A 336 13.80 8.71 15.92
#